data_AF-A0A3D4YFB6-F1
#
_entry.id   AF-A0A3D4YFB6-F1
#
_cell.length_a   1.000
_cell.length_b   1.000
_cell.length_c   1.000
_cell.angle_alpha   90.00
_cell.angle_beta   90.00
_cell.angle_gamma   90.00
#
_symmetry.space_group_name_H-M   'P 1'
#
loop_
_entity.id
_entity.type
_entity.pdbx_description
1 polymer ?
#
loop_
_entity_poly.entity_id
_entity_poly.type
_entity_poly.pdbx_seq_one_letter_code
_entity_poly.pdbx_strand_id
1 'polypeptide(L)'
;MNRNKRIVTTVAITGILFAGLFSGCTIQQPEDPADAKPPASEEPEGSLTVTQEEIYRYATDSSTVWEFAQRFFTDTVVYKDRDGEFVFEPINPDLPRSDYNWDNLVELDTAHREVAYVQGGQTRSIKGIDISRYQKTVDWEKVAADGVVYAIIRLGYRGYDKGGLVMDELYEENVQGALSNGVAVGVYFVTQAITVEEAIEEAEFVLEHIKGHDITWPVVLDLEDPASLTARTVGLTQEERTDMTVAFCETVREAGYTPMLYCNIRWFMEELDLTRLTEYDKWFAQYFNRPFFPYEYQMWQYTNNGRVDGITGPVDLNLSFVDYGQD
;
A
#
# COMPACT_ATOMS: atom_id res chain seq x y z
N MET A 1 -46.42 -3.80 -14.83
CA MET A 1 -46.58 -2.33 -14.83
C MET A 1 -45.60 -1.77 -13.81
N ASN A 2 -44.49 -1.21 -14.30
CA ASN A 2 -43.42 -0.62 -13.50
C ASN A 2 -43.95 0.50 -12.60
N ARG A 3 -43.56 0.49 -11.33
CA ARG A 3 -43.45 1.70 -10.52
C ARG A 3 -42.10 1.67 -9.82
N ASN A 4 -41.08 2.18 -10.51
CA ASN A 4 -39.87 2.70 -9.88
C ASN A 4 -40.31 3.79 -8.89
N LYS A 5 -40.35 3.46 -7.60
CA LYS A 5 -40.39 4.46 -6.54
C LYS A 5 -38.94 4.88 -6.30
N ARG A 6 -38.54 6.03 -6.82
CA ARG A 6 -37.36 6.74 -6.30
C ARG A 6 -37.69 7.10 -4.85
N ILE A 7 -37.01 6.46 -3.91
CA ILE A 7 -36.98 6.87 -2.51
C ILE A 7 -35.68 7.66 -2.37
N VAL A 8 -35.80 8.97 -2.25
CA VAL A 8 -34.68 9.84 -1.84
C VAL A 8 -34.61 9.71 -0.33
N THR A 9 -33.70 8.88 0.17
CA THR A 9 -33.47 8.73 1.62
C THR A 9 -32.35 9.68 2.02
N THR A 10 -32.69 10.80 2.65
CA THR A 10 -31.73 11.58 3.43
C THR A 10 -31.39 10.77 4.68
N VAL A 11 -30.17 10.23 4.76
CA VAL A 11 -29.72 9.45 5.92
C VAL A 11 -29.48 10.39 7.10
N ALA A 12 -30.38 10.36 8.08
CA ALA A 12 -30.13 10.90 9.40
C ALA A 12 -29.24 9.92 10.18
N ILE A 13 -27.95 10.22 10.29
CA ILE A 13 -27.03 9.48 11.17
C ILE A 13 -27.30 9.95 12.60
N THR A 14 -28.21 9.28 13.30
CA THR A 14 -28.35 9.44 14.75
C THR A 14 -27.21 8.72 15.48
N GLY A 15 -26.20 9.50 15.84
CA GLY A 15 -25.50 9.40 17.12
C GLY A 15 -24.47 8.29 17.29
N ILE A 16 -23.25 8.53 16.81
CA ILE A 16 -22.00 8.54 17.61
C ILE A 16 -21.15 9.69 17.02
N LEU A 17 -20.82 10.66 17.86
CA LEU A 17 -20.11 11.93 17.63
C LEU A 17 -19.52 12.20 16.23
N PHE A 18 -20.27 12.92 15.40
CA PHE A 18 -19.75 13.79 14.35
C PHE A 18 -20.27 15.21 14.60
N ALA A 19 -19.71 15.88 15.61
CA ALA A 19 -19.99 17.28 15.90
C ALA A 19 -18.81 18.09 15.35
N GLY A 20 -18.89 18.51 14.09
CA GLY A 20 -17.85 19.38 13.50
C GLY A 20 -17.98 19.59 11.98
N LEU A 21 -18.55 18.62 11.26
CA LEU A 21 -18.77 18.73 9.82
C LEU A 21 -20.25 19.11 9.59
N PHE A 22 -20.51 19.98 8.62
CA PHE A 22 -21.81 20.58 8.27
C PHE A 22 -22.22 21.85 9.04
N SER A 23 -21.37 22.88 9.07
CA SER A 23 -21.87 24.26 9.12
C SER A 23 -22.60 24.57 7.81
N GLY A 24 -23.93 24.43 7.81
CA GLY A 24 -24.80 24.75 6.67
C GLY A 24 -26.00 23.82 6.47
N CYS A 25 -26.12 22.73 7.24
CA CYS A 25 -27.26 21.82 7.11
C CYS A 25 -28.52 22.45 7.72
N THR A 26 -29.46 22.90 6.87
CA THR A 26 -30.79 23.30 7.32
C THR A 26 -31.66 22.06 7.47
N ILE A 27 -32.13 21.81 8.68
CA ILE A 27 -32.99 20.66 9.02
C ILE A 27 -34.45 21.13 8.99
N GLN A 28 -35.26 20.57 8.09
CA GLN A 28 -36.73 20.68 8.16
C GLN A 28 -37.33 19.41 8.78
N GLN A 29 -38.20 19.58 9.78
CA GLN A 29 -39.02 18.49 10.33
C GLN A 29 -40.10 18.07 9.32
N PRO A 30 -40.56 16.81 9.35
CA PRO A 30 -41.58 16.34 8.42
C PRO A 30 -42.95 16.93 8.79
N GLU A 31 -43.50 17.76 7.91
CA GLU A 31 -44.93 18.11 7.96
C GLU A 31 -45.78 17.01 7.28
N ASP A 32 -47.01 16.91 7.78
CA ASP A 32 -48.09 15.95 7.47
C ASP A 32 -48.21 15.55 5.98
N PRO A 33 -48.50 14.28 5.61
CA PRO A 33 -48.49 13.82 4.23
C PRO A 33 -49.84 14.12 3.57
N ALA A 34 -50.06 15.37 3.16
CA ALA A 34 -51.06 15.72 2.16
C ALA A 34 -50.57 16.90 1.31
N ASP A 35 -50.27 16.60 0.03
CA ASP A 35 -50.14 17.55 -1.08
C ASP A 35 -48.92 18.48 -1.21
N ALA A 36 -47.79 18.19 -0.56
CA ALA A 36 -46.52 18.81 -0.97
C ALA A 36 -45.75 17.88 -1.93
N LYS A 37 -45.88 18.09 -3.24
CA LYS A 37 -44.85 17.63 -4.18
C LYS A 37 -43.60 18.46 -3.83
N PRO A 38 -42.50 17.85 -3.33
CA PRO A 38 -41.33 18.64 -3.00
C PRO A 38 -40.92 19.41 -4.26
N PRO A 39 -40.56 20.71 -4.14
CA PRO A 39 -40.02 21.44 -5.27
C PRO A 39 -38.85 20.61 -5.83
N ALA A 40 -38.75 20.52 -7.15
CA ALA A 40 -37.55 20.01 -7.79
C ALA A 40 -36.44 21.02 -7.47
N SER A 41 -35.85 20.92 -6.27
CA SER A 41 -34.59 21.56 -5.96
C SER A 41 -33.57 20.91 -6.88
N GLU A 42 -33.00 21.68 -7.79
CA GLU A 42 -31.77 21.29 -8.46
C GLU A 42 -30.82 20.79 -7.37
N GLU A 43 -30.33 19.55 -7.52
CA GLU A 43 -29.37 19.04 -6.57
C GLU A 43 -28.14 19.97 -6.61
N PRO A 44 -27.64 20.42 -5.45
CA PRO A 44 -26.49 21.31 -5.43
C PRO A 44 -25.33 20.64 -6.15
N GLU A 45 -24.62 21.42 -6.97
CA GLU A 45 -23.42 20.97 -7.67
C GLU A 45 -22.45 20.34 -6.65
N GLY A 46 -22.08 19.07 -6.88
CA GLY A 46 -21.32 18.27 -5.91
C GLY A 46 -22.16 17.31 -5.04
N SER A 47 -23.46 17.12 -5.29
CA SER A 47 -24.25 16.09 -4.62
C SER A 47 -23.80 14.68 -5.02
N LEU A 48 -23.49 13.85 -4.03
CA LEU A 48 -23.27 12.43 -4.23
C LEU A 48 -24.60 11.68 -4.08
N THR A 49 -25.06 11.05 -5.16
CA THR A 49 -26.19 10.12 -5.09
C THR A 49 -25.66 8.70 -4.92
N VAL A 50 -25.96 8.10 -3.76
CA VAL A 50 -25.66 6.70 -3.46
C VAL A 50 -26.94 6.00 -3.04
N THR A 51 -27.17 4.78 -3.53
CA THR A 51 -28.32 3.96 -3.16
C THR A 51 -28.08 3.29 -1.80
N GLN A 52 -29.17 2.91 -1.14
CA GLN A 52 -29.09 2.13 0.10
C GLN A 52 -28.38 0.78 -0.11
N GLU A 53 -28.56 0.16 -1.28
CA GLU A 53 -27.88 -1.09 -1.64
C GLU A 53 -26.37 -0.90 -1.76
N GLU A 54 -25.93 0.21 -2.38
CA GLU A 54 -24.51 0.55 -2.46
C GLU A 54 -23.91 0.83 -1.08
N ILE A 55 -24.62 1.54 -0.19
CA ILE A 55 -24.16 1.76 1.19
C ILE A 55 -23.96 0.42 1.90
N TYR A 56 -24.92 -0.51 1.81
CA TYR A 56 -24.80 -1.82 2.44
C TYR A 56 -23.65 -2.65 1.86
N ARG A 57 -23.47 -2.61 0.54
CA ARG A 57 -22.33 -3.24 -0.11
C ARG A 57 -21.02 -2.66 0.38
N TYR A 58 -20.86 -1.33 0.37
CA TYR A 58 -19.65 -0.67 0.84
C TYR A 58 -19.35 -1.00 2.30
N ALA A 59 -20.37 -1.02 3.16
CA ALA A 59 -20.20 -1.36 4.58
C ALA A 59 -19.80 -2.83 4.79
N THR A 60 -20.23 -3.74 3.91
CA THR A 60 -19.89 -5.17 4.00
C THR A 60 -18.51 -5.46 3.41
N ASP A 61 -18.14 -4.76 2.34
CA ASP A 61 -16.87 -4.94 1.65
C ASP A 61 -15.71 -4.21 2.35
N SER A 62 -16.00 -3.32 3.29
CA SER A 62 -14.97 -2.54 4.00
C SER A 62 -14.63 -3.14 5.35
N SER A 63 -13.33 -3.28 5.60
CA SER A 63 -12.76 -3.71 6.87
C SER A 63 -12.68 -2.57 7.90
N THR A 64 -12.75 -1.31 7.45
CA THR A 64 -12.51 -0.13 8.28
C THR A 64 -13.39 1.05 7.87
N VAL A 65 -13.56 2.02 8.78
CA VAL A 65 -14.38 3.22 8.51
C VAL A 65 -13.79 4.09 7.39
N TRP A 66 -12.46 4.12 7.24
CA TRP A 66 -11.83 4.93 6.21
C TRP A 66 -11.83 4.23 4.85
N GLU A 67 -11.70 2.89 4.79
CA GLU A 67 -11.96 2.15 3.56
C GLU A 67 -13.40 2.37 3.08
N PHE A 68 -14.36 2.36 4.02
CA PHE A 68 -15.75 2.70 3.72
C PHE A 68 -15.89 4.13 3.21
N ALA A 69 -15.25 5.11 3.86
CA ALA A 69 -15.28 6.51 3.45
C ALA A 69 -14.74 6.71 2.03
N GLN A 70 -13.64 6.06 1.66
CA GLN A 70 -13.06 6.14 0.32
C GLN A 70 -14.05 5.73 -0.79
N ARG A 71 -15.00 4.81 -0.53
CA ARG A 71 -15.96 4.33 -1.54
C ARG A 71 -16.92 5.42 -2.06
N PHE A 72 -17.00 6.56 -1.38
CA PHE A 72 -17.85 7.68 -1.77
C PHE A 72 -17.12 8.72 -2.64
N PHE A 73 -15.80 8.55 -2.86
CA PHE A 73 -14.97 9.49 -3.60
C PHE A 73 -14.24 8.80 -4.74
N THR A 74 -14.35 9.36 -5.95
CA THR A 74 -13.74 8.80 -7.18
C THR A 74 -12.60 9.66 -7.73
N ASP A 75 -12.53 10.91 -7.32
CA ASP A 75 -11.55 11.92 -7.71
C ASP A 75 -10.68 12.39 -6.53
N THR A 76 -10.89 11.81 -5.35
CA THR A 76 -10.24 12.19 -4.10
C THR A 76 -9.76 10.92 -3.39
N VAL A 77 -8.53 10.95 -2.90
CA VAL A 77 -7.98 9.93 -2.00
C VAL A 77 -8.34 10.29 -0.58
N VAL A 78 -8.89 9.34 0.15
CA VAL A 78 -9.27 9.45 1.55
C VAL A 78 -8.37 8.54 2.37
N TYR A 79 -7.55 9.14 3.22
CA TYR A 79 -6.64 8.40 4.07
C TYR A 79 -6.48 9.10 5.43
N LYS A 80 -5.67 8.53 6.31
CA LYS A 80 -5.37 9.11 7.61
C LYS A 80 -3.97 9.69 7.65
N ASP A 81 -3.85 10.92 8.13
CA ASP A 81 -2.56 11.53 8.43
C ASP A 81 -1.89 10.89 9.66
N ARG A 82 -0.74 11.45 10.04
CA ARG A 82 0.05 11.01 11.19
C ARG A 82 -0.69 11.13 12.53
N ASP A 83 -1.60 12.10 12.66
CA ASP A 83 -2.40 12.32 13.87
C ASP A 83 -3.67 11.43 13.88
N GLY A 84 -3.92 10.71 12.78
CA GLY A 84 -5.05 9.80 12.61
C GLY A 84 -6.32 10.49 12.12
N GLU A 85 -6.22 11.75 11.70
CA GLU A 85 -7.30 12.55 11.15
C GLU A 85 -7.51 12.24 9.68
N PHE A 86 -8.74 12.44 9.20
CA PHE A 86 -9.08 12.20 7.80
C PHE A 86 -8.53 13.31 6.90
N VAL A 87 -7.78 12.90 5.88
CA VAL A 87 -7.34 13.77 4.79
C VAL A 87 -8.10 13.40 3.52
N PHE A 88 -8.51 14.43 2.78
CA PHE A 88 -9.21 14.34 1.50
C PHE A 88 -8.37 15.06 0.45
N GLU A 89 -7.54 14.30 -0.25
CA GLU A 89 -6.57 14.85 -1.21
C GLU A 89 -7.07 14.61 -2.64
N PRO A 90 -7.29 15.67 -3.45
CA PRO A 90 -7.65 15.50 -4.85
C PRO A 90 -6.60 14.66 -5.59
N ILE A 91 -7.06 13.74 -6.45
CA ILE A 91 -6.14 12.92 -7.24
C ILE A 91 -5.45 13.83 -8.26
N ASN A 92 -4.11 13.82 -8.23
CA ASN A 92 -3.28 14.55 -9.17
C ASN A 92 -3.43 13.95 -10.59
N PRO A 93 -3.95 14.72 -11.57
CA PRO A 93 -4.16 14.21 -12.93
C PRO A 93 -2.86 13.99 -13.72
N ASP A 94 -1.73 14.54 -13.26
CA ASP A 94 -0.44 14.42 -13.95
C ASP A 94 0.30 13.12 -13.58
N LEU A 95 -0.16 12.41 -12.54
CA LEU A 95 0.42 11.13 -12.13
C LEU A 95 -0.23 9.95 -12.86
N PRO A 96 0.56 8.96 -13.32
CA PRO A 96 0.02 7.74 -13.90
C PRO A 96 -0.92 7.02 -12.93
N ARG A 97 -2.10 6.63 -13.42
CA ARG A 97 -3.12 5.93 -12.63
C ARG A 97 -2.99 4.43 -12.75
N SER A 98 -3.21 3.72 -11.65
CA SER A 98 -3.39 2.27 -11.69
C SER A 98 -4.65 1.91 -12.49
N ASP A 99 -4.56 0.87 -13.30
CA ASP A 99 -5.64 0.35 -14.14
C ASP A 99 -6.20 -1.00 -13.63
N TYR A 100 -5.79 -1.42 -12.42
CA TYR A 100 -6.26 -2.68 -11.83
C TYR A 100 -7.77 -2.67 -11.60
N ASN A 101 -8.43 -3.74 -12.02
CA ASN A 101 -9.83 -3.98 -11.73
C ASN A 101 -9.95 -4.97 -10.57
N TRP A 102 -10.25 -4.47 -9.38
CA TRP A 102 -10.32 -5.25 -8.15
C TRP A 102 -11.49 -6.24 -8.06
N ASP A 103 -12.40 -6.27 -9.05
CA ASP A 103 -13.35 -7.37 -9.18
C ASP A 103 -12.69 -8.67 -9.65
N ASN A 104 -11.44 -8.59 -10.13
CA ASN A 104 -10.60 -9.75 -10.46
C ASN A 104 -9.83 -10.30 -9.23
N LEU A 105 -9.98 -9.68 -8.05
CA LEU A 105 -9.36 -10.19 -6.83
C LEU A 105 -10.16 -11.38 -6.29
N VAL A 106 -9.50 -12.52 -6.16
CA VAL A 106 -10.07 -13.77 -5.67
C VAL A 106 -9.44 -14.11 -4.33
N GLU A 107 -10.28 -14.38 -3.34
CA GLU A 107 -9.83 -14.89 -2.04
C GLU A 107 -9.59 -16.40 -2.12
N LEU A 108 -8.41 -16.82 -1.68
CA LEU A 108 -7.96 -18.22 -1.65
C LEU A 108 -8.04 -18.81 -0.24
N ASP A 109 -7.72 -18.01 0.78
CA ASP A 109 -7.87 -18.37 2.21
C ASP A 109 -8.36 -17.17 3.01
N THR A 110 -9.63 -17.19 3.42
CA THR A 110 -10.25 -16.13 4.23
C THR A 110 -9.61 -15.99 5.63
N ALA A 111 -9.10 -17.07 6.23
CA ALA A 111 -8.56 -17.02 7.59
C ALA A 111 -7.23 -16.27 7.66
N HIS A 112 -6.42 -16.38 6.59
CA HIS A 112 -5.08 -15.78 6.51
C HIS A 112 -4.95 -14.74 5.39
N ARG A 113 -6.10 -14.31 4.83
CA ARG A 113 -6.23 -13.29 3.78
C ARG A 113 -5.42 -13.57 2.52
N GLU A 114 -5.19 -14.84 2.19
CA GLU A 114 -4.49 -15.19 0.94
C GLU A 114 -5.39 -14.86 -0.24
N VAL A 115 -4.87 -14.11 -1.20
CA VAL A 115 -5.60 -13.65 -2.39
C VAL A 115 -4.77 -13.86 -3.66
N ALA A 116 -5.44 -13.84 -4.81
CA ALA A 116 -4.81 -13.78 -6.12
C ALA A 116 -5.60 -12.88 -7.06
N TYR A 117 -4.92 -12.21 -7.98
CA TYR A 117 -5.55 -11.44 -9.04
C TYR A 117 -5.69 -12.29 -10.31
N VAL A 118 -6.92 -12.54 -10.74
CA VAL A 118 -7.27 -13.46 -11.83
C VAL A 118 -8.00 -12.74 -12.94
N GLN A 119 -7.41 -12.70 -14.14
CA GLN A 119 -8.00 -12.02 -15.30
C GLN A 119 -8.05 -12.96 -16.51
N GLY A 120 -9.24 -13.13 -17.09
CA GLY A 120 -9.45 -14.02 -18.23
C GLY A 120 -9.22 -15.50 -17.90
N GLY A 121 -9.47 -15.90 -16.65
CA GLY A 121 -9.26 -17.27 -16.17
C GLY A 121 -7.80 -17.65 -15.90
N GLN A 122 -6.88 -16.68 -15.94
CA GLN A 122 -5.47 -16.87 -15.62
C GLN A 122 -5.09 -16.01 -14.42
N THR A 123 -4.34 -16.58 -13.49
CA THR A 123 -3.70 -15.82 -12.41
C THR A 123 -2.67 -14.88 -13.04
N ARG A 124 -2.83 -13.57 -12.83
CA ARG A 124 -1.90 -12.53 -13.31
C ARG A 124 -0.97 -12.02 -12.23
N SER A 125 -1.33 -12.21 -10.96
CA SER A 125 -0.45 -11.89 -9.85
C SER A 125 0.50 -13.04 -9.53
N ILE A 126 1.69 -12.71 -9.05
CA ILE A 126 2.68 -13.64 -8.55
C ILE A 126 2.67 -13.55 -7.02
N LYS A 127 2.54 -14.70 -6.33
CA LYS A 127 2.61 -14.78 -4.88
C LYS A 127 4.06 -14.65 -4.42
N GLY A 128 4.32 -13.69 -3.54
CA GLY A 128 5.61 -13.53 -2.87
C GLY A 128 5.46 -13.20 -1.39
N ILE A 129 6.59 -13.18 -0.71
CA ILE A 129 6.71 -12.78 0.69
C ILE A 129 7.78 -11.72 0.86
N ASP A 130 7.75 -11.02 1.97
CA ASP A 130 8.89 -10.25 2.45
C ASP A 130 9.23 -10.64 3.88
N ILE A 131 10.53 -10.76 4.16
CA ILE A 131 11.02 -11.34 5.40
C ILE A 131 12.29 -10.64 5.88
N SER A 132 12.56 -10.80 7.17
CA SER A 132 13.77 -10.33 7.83
C SER A 132 14.16 -11.33 8.93
N ARG A 133 15.10 -10.96 9.81
CA ARG A 133 15.40 -11.76 11.02
C ARG A 133 14.18 -12.11 11.87
N TYR A 134 13.07 -11.37 11.76
CA TYR A 134 11.88 -11.59 12.59
C TYR A 134 11.17 -12.91 12.31
N GLN A 135 11.29 -13.45 11.09
CA GLN A 135 10.75 -14.77 10.71
C GLN A 135 11.61 -15.93 11.24
N LYS A 136 12.80 -15.66 11.79
CA LYS A 136 13.72 -16.66 12.35
C LYS A 136 14.10 -17.71 11.29
N THR A 137 14.10 -18.99 11.66
CA THR A 137 14.40 -20.10 10.76
C THR A 137 13.25 -20.33 9.78
N VAL A 138 13.57 -20.36 8.49
CA VAL A 138 12.64 -20.60 7.39
C VAL A 138 12.95 -21.94 6.71
N ASP A 139 11.94 -22.79 6.55
CA ASP A 139 12.02 -24.02 5.76
C ASP A 139 11.66 -23.71 4.31
N TRP A 140 12.66 -23.33 3.52
CA TRP A 140 12.49 -22.82 2.16
C TRP A 140 11.94 -23.84 1.16
N GLU A 141 12.15 -25.15 1.39
CA GLU A 141 11.56 -26.20 0.56
C GLU A 141 10.03 -26.16 0.68
N LYS A 142 9.51 -25.99 1.90
CA LYS A 142 8.07 -25.84 2.15
C LYS A 142 7.53 -24.52 1.65
N VAL A 143 8.28 -23.42 1.81
CA VAL A 143 7.88 -22.10 1.28
C VAL A 143 7.67 -22.16 -0.23
N ALA A 144 8.62 -22.77 -0.96
CA ALA A 144 8.49 -22.98 -2.40
C ALA A 144 7.29 -23.88 -2.75
N ALA A 145 7.09 -24.96 -1.98
CA ALA A 145 5.96 -25.87 -2.17
C ALA A 145 4.58 -25.23 -1.88
N ASP A 146 4.54 -24.20 -1.04
CA ASP A 146 3.36 -23.38 -0.75
C ASP A 146 3.06 -22.34 -1.86
N GLY A 147 3.86 -22.33 -2.94
CA GLY A 147 3.64 -21.51 -4.12
C GLY A 147 4.22 -20.10 -4.04
N VAL A 148 5.12 -19.84 -3.10
CA VAL A 148 5.90 -18.59 -3.07
C VAL A 148 6.92 -18.62 -4.21
N VAL A 149 6.82 -17.65 -5.11
CA VAL A 149 7.68 -17.54 -6.31
C VAL A 149 8.87 -16.63 -6.07
N TYR A 150 8.71 -15.60 -5.24
CA TYR A 150 9.77 -14.66 -4.89
C TYR A 150 9.73 -14.24 -3.42
N ALA A 151 10.87 -13.78 -2.92
CA ALA A 151 10.99 -13.15 -1.61
C ALA A 151 11.76 -11.82 -1.71
N ILE A 152 11.23 -10.76 -1.10
CA ILE A 152 11.98 -9.53 -0.86
C ILE A 152 12.58 -9.60 0.54
N ILE A 153 13.90 -9.79 0.62
CA ILE A 153 14.58 -10.10 1.89
C ILE A 153 15.24 -8.85 2.45
N ARG A 154 15.06 -8.57 3.75
CA ARG A 154 15.74 -7.44 4.39
C ARG A 154 17.24 -7.66 4.33
N LEU A 155 17.95 -6.78 3.64
CA LEU A 155 19.40 -6.77 3.64
C LEU A 155 19.92 -6.05 4.86
N GLY A 156 19.32 -4.91 5.18
CA GLY A 156 19.78 -4.09 6.29
C GLY A 156 18.91 -2.89 6.56
N TYR A 157 19.43 -2.04 7.42
CA TYR A 157 18.80 -0.79 7.80
C TYR A 157 19.84 0.22 8.28
N ARG A 158 19.48 1.50 8.23
CA ARG A 158 20.21 2.54 8.95
C ARG A 158 19.57 2.78 10.32
N GLY A 159 20.38 2.84 11.36
CA GLY A 159 19.89 3.00 12.74
C GLY A 159 19.29 4.37 13.04
N TYR A 160 18.19 4.39 13.80
CA TYR A 160 17.40 5.58 14.14
C TYR A 160 18.12 6.69 14.93
N ASP A 161 19.19 6.36 15.65
CA ASP A 161 19.93 7.29 16.53
C ASP A 161 21.19 7.80 15.83
N LYS A 162 22.27 7.01 15.84
CA LYS A 162 23.57 7.41 15.28
C LYS A 162 23.69 7.26 13.77
N GLY A 163 22.67 6.74 13.08
CA GLY A 163 22.71 6.57 11.63
C GLY A 163 23.66 5.48 11.14
N GLY A 164 24.02 4.49 11.97
CA GLY A 164 24.92 3.41 11.54
C GLY A 164 24.22 2.41 10.62
N LEU A 165 24.92 1.96 9.58
CA LEU A 165 24.46 0.89 8.69
C LEU A 165 24.58 -0.47 9.40
N VAL A 166 23.51 -1.26 9.34
CA VAL A 166 23.43 -2.57 9.99
C VAL A 166 22.85 -3.59 9.01
N MET A 167 23.58 -4.67 8.77
CA MET A 167 23.08 -5.81 8.02
C MET A 167 22.10 -6.63 8.89
N ASP A 168 21.02 -7.12 8.29
CA ASP A 168 20.10 -8.04 8.95
C ASP A 168 20.82 -9.38 9.23
N GLU A 169 20.68 -9.88 10.47
CA GLU A 169 21.41 -11.06 10.96
C GLU A 169 21.10 -12.33 10.18
N LEU A 170 19.92 -12.43 9.55
CA LEU A 170 19.50 -13.60 8.77
C LEU A 170 19.48 -13.34 7.26
N TYR A 171 19.98 -12.19 6.79
CA TYR A 171 20.02 -11.85 5.36
C TYR A 171 20.66 -12.98 4.52
N GLU A 172 21.89 -13.36 4.86
CA GLU A 172 22.66 -14.33 4.07
C GLU A 172 22.02 -15.72 4.07
N GLU A 173 21.52 -16.18 5.23
CA GLU A 173 20.82 -17.47 5.36
C GLU A 173 19.54 -17.48 4.51
N ASN A 174 18.77 -16.39 4.55
CA ASN A 174 17.53 -16.27 3.81
C ASN A 174 17.76 -16.20 2.30
N VAL A 175 18.73 -15.41 1.83
CA VAL A 175 19.06 -15.30 0.39
C VAL A 175 19.50 -16.66 -0.15
N GLN A 176 20.45 -17.32 0.52
CA GLN A 176 20.94 -18.63 0.09
C GLN A 176 19.84 -19.69 0.12
N GLY A 177 19.01 -19.69 1.17
CA GLY A 177 17.89 -20.61 1.34
C GLY A 177 16.83 -20.46 0.25
N ALA A 178 16.43 -19.23 -0.06
CA ALA A 178 15.47 -18.92 -1.13
C ALA A 178 16.00 -19.38 -2.50
N LEU A 179 17.20 -18.93 -2.88
CA LEU A 179 17.81 -19.23 -4.18
C LEU A 179 18.02 -20.74 -4.37
N SER A 180 18.45 -21.45 -3.32
CA SER A 180 18.67 -22.91 -3.38
C SER A 180 17.38 -23.72 -3.58
N ASN A 181 16.22 -23.13 -3.30
CA ASN A 181 14.90 -23.74 -3.48
C ASN A 181 14.13 -23.14 -4.67
N GLY A 182 14.80 -22.35 -5.53
CA GLY A 182 14.18 -21.77 -6.72
C GLY A 182 13.20 -20.63 -6.45
N VAL A 183 13.23 -20.05 -5.24
CA VAL A 183 12.51 -18.81 -4.93
C VAL A 183 13.39 -17.64 -5.33
N ALA A 184 12.91 -16.81 -6.25
CA ALA A 184 13.65 -15.66 -6.74
C ALA A 184 13.79 -14.58 -5.64
N VAL A 185 14.88 -13.81 -5.68
CA VAL A 185 15.22 -12.91 -4.57
C VAL A 185 15.35 -11.47 -5.03
N GLY A 186 14.66 -10.59 -4.32
CA GLY A 186 14.91 -9.16 -4.26
C GLY A 186 15.30 -8.79 -2.83
N VAL A 187 15.72 -7.55 -2.62
CA VAL A 187 16.15 -7.12 -1.27
C VAL A 187 15.55 -5.78 -0.91
N TYR A 188 15.39 -5.52 0.38
CA TYR A 188 15.02 -4.19 0.86
C TYR A 188 15.96 -3.65 1.93
N PHE A 189 16.05 -2.33 1.98
CA PHE A 189 16.83 -1.60 2.97
C PHE A 189 15.97 -0.54 3.66
N VAL A 190 15.90 -0.58 4.99
CA VAL A 190 15.12 0.38 5.78
C VAL A 190 15.95 1.65 5.99
N THR A 191 15.52 2.74 5.37
CA THR A 191 16.29 3.99 5.40
C THR A 191 16.07 4.77 6.69
N GLN A 192 17.15 5.39 7.16
CA GLN A 192 17.12 6.48 8.15
C GLN A 192 18.12 7.57 7.73
N ALA A 193 18.31 7.74 6.41
CA ALA A 193 19.14 8.77 5.83
C ALA A 193 18.57 10.15 6.17
N ILE A 194 19.46 11.11 6.43
CA ILE A 194 19.11 12.53 6.60
C ILE A 194 19.80 13.44 5.59
N THR A 195 20.63 12.87 4.72
CA THR A 195 21.24 13.56 3.58
C THR A 195 21.27 12.66 2.35
N VAL A 196 21.43 13.28 1.18
CA VAL A 196 21.62 12.59 -0.10
C VAL A 196 22.84 11.66 -0.06
N GLU A 197 23.94 12.10 0.57
CA GLU A 197 25.15 11.28 0.70
C GLU A 197 24.90 10.02 1.54
N GLU A 198 24.08 10.10 2.59
CA GLU A 198 23.71 8.93 3.37
C GLU A 198 22.81 7.97 2.59
N ALA A 199 21.91 8.49 1.73
CA ALA A 199 21.09 7.63 0.87
C ALA A 199 21.94 6.90 -0.19
N ILE A 200 22.96 7.57 -0.73
CA ILE A 200 23.96 6.95 -1.61
C ILE A 200 24.75 5.88 -0.82
N GLU A 201 25.19 6.18 0.41
CA GLU A 201 25.89 5.21 1.26
C GLU A 201 25.03 3.97 1.55
N GLU A 202 23.71 4.14 1.75
CA GLU A 202 22.76 3.02 1.90
C GLU A 202 22.66 2.17 0.63
N ALA A 203 22.58 2.81 -0.55
CA ALA A 203 22.56 2.10 -1.83
C ALA A 203 23.89 1.35 -2.07
N GLU A 204 25.03 1.99 -1.86
CA GLU A 204 26.35 1.37 -1.99
C GLU A 204 26.52 0.18 -1.03
N PHE A 205 26.01 0.31 0.20
CA PHE A 205 25.99 -0.79 1.16
C PHE A 205 25.16 -1.97 0.64
N VAL A 206 23.97 -1.73 0.10
CA VAL A 206 23.15 -2.79 -0.52
C VAL A 206 23.90 -3.44 -1.68
N LEU A 207 24.44 -2.64 -2.60
CA LEU A 207 25.13 -3.11 -3.80
C LEU A 207 26.37 -3.98 -3.48
N GLU A 208 27.11 -3.64 -2.42
CA GLU A 208 28.25 -4.46 -1.97
C GLU A 208 27.80 -5.83 -1.45
N HIS A 209 26.67 -5.90 -0.75
CA HIS A 209 26.21 -7.13 -0.08
C HIS A 209 25.29 -8.02 -0.92
N ILE A 210 24.76 -7.52 -2.05
CA ILE A 210 24.09 -8.37 -3.05
C ILE A 210 25.07 -9.00 -4.03
N LYS A 211 26.31 -8.49 -4.09
CA LYS A 211 27.30 -8.96 -5.04
C LYS A 211 27.61 -10.45 -4.86
N GLY A 212 27.46 -11.21 -5.93
CA GLY A 212 27.70 -12.66 -5.93
C GLY A 212 26.45 -13.50 -5.64
N HIS A 213 25.32 -12.85 -5.34
CA HIS A 213 24.00 -13.46 -5.29
C HIS A 213 23.24 -13.22 -6.61
N ASP A 214 22.34 -14.14 -6.96
CA ASP A 214 21.48 -14.02 -8.15
C ASP A 214 20.24 -13.19 -7.83
N ILE A 215 20.46 -11.90 -7.57
CA ILE A 215 19.39 -10.95 -7.25
C ILE A 215 18.76 -10.46 -8.56
N THR A 216 17.62 -11.06 -8.90
CA THR A 216 16.85 -10.78 -10.12
C THR A 216 15.62 -9.91 -9.86
N TRP A 217 15.15 -9.84 -8.62
CA TRP A 217 14.01 -9.01 -8.23
C TRP A 217 14.48 -7.67 -7.65
N PRO A 218 13.57 -6.67 -7.50
CA PRO A 218 13.95 -5.30 -7.21
C PRO A 218 14.78 -5.10 -5.93
N VAL A 219 15.61 -4.06 -5.97
CA VAL A 219 16.28 -3.49 -4.80
C VAL A 219 15.41 -2.35 -4.28
N VAL A 220 14.83 -2.55 -3.10
CA VAL A 220 13.77 -1.72 -2.55
C VAL A 220 14.32 -0.78 -1.47
N LEU A 221 13.96 0.49 -1.57
CA LEU A 221 14.07 1.44 -0.46
C LEU A 221 12.77 1.39 0.37
N ASP A 222 12.89 0.96 1.63
CA ASP A 222 11.78 0.92 2.59
C ASP A 222 11.71 2.25 3.35
N LEU A 223 10.65 2.99 3.09
CA LEU A 223 10.36 4.34 3.58
C LEU A 223 9.14 4.25 4.52
N GLU A 224 9.42 4.32 5.82
CA GLU A 224 8.41 4.17 6.86
C GLU A 224 8.54 5.19 7.99
N ASP A 225 7.45 5.34 8.75
CA ASP A 225 7.49 6.14 9.97
C ASP A 225 8.53 5.56 10.93
N PRO A 226 9.41 6.39 11.49
CA PRO A 226 10.37 5.88 12.44
C PRO A 226 9.66 5.34 13.68
N ALA A 227 10.17 4.23 14.22
CA ALA A 227 9.67 3.63 15.45
C ALA A 227 9.81 4.53 16.70
N SER A 228 10.49 5.68 16.60
CA SER A 228 10.67 6.66 17.67
C SER A 228 10.43 8.08 17.20
N LEU A 229 9.73 8.87 18.02
CA LEU A 229 9.56 10.32 17.84
C LEU A 229 10.86 11.12 18.00
N THR A 230 11.95 10.48 18.43
CA THR A 230 13.29 11.07 18.51
C THR A 230 14.23 10.54 17.43
N ALA A 231 13.71 9.81 16.43
CA ALA A 231 14.53 9.34 15.33
C ALA A 231 15.10 10.52 14.53
N ARG A 232 16.29 10.31 13.98
CA ARG A 232 17.02 11.34 13.24
C ARG A 232 16.30 11.86 11.98
N THR A 233 15.39 11.08 11.43
CA THR A 233 14.55 11.44 10.27
C THR A 233 13.36 12.34 10.62
N VAL A 234 13.11 12.57 11.91
CA VAL A 234 12.04 13.46 12.36
C VAL A 234 12.36 14.90 11.96
N GLY A 235 11.41 15.53 11.27
CA GLY A 235 11.51 16.92 10.85
C GLY A 235 12.09 17.12 9.44
N LEU A 236 12.50 16.05 8.76
CA LEU A 236 12.78 16.13 7.32
C LEU A 236 11.54 16.63 6.58
N THR A 237 11.78 17.39 5.51
CA THR A 237 10.77 17.88 4.58
C THR A 237 10.47 16.83 3.51
N GLN A 238 9.32 16.98 2.82
CA GLN A 238 8.98 16.17 1.65
C GLN A 238 10.06 16.27 0.56
N GLU A 239 10.61 17.47 0.34
CA GLU A 239 11.67 17.70 -0.64
C GLU A 239 12.93 16.90 -0.29
N GLU A 240 13.42 16.99 0.96
CA GLU A 240 14.60 16.25 1.42
C GLU A 240 14.40 14.73 1.32
N ARG A 241 13.23 14.21 1.73
CA ARG A 241 12.89 12.78 1.58
C ARG A 241 12.92 12.36 0.12
N THR A 242 12.36 13.18 -0.76
CA THR A 242 12.32 12.89 -2.19
C THR A 242 13.72 12.94 -2.81
N ASP A 243 14.56 13.90 -2.44
CA ASP A 243 15.95 13.99 -2.91
C ASP A 243 16.76 12.76 -2.54
N MET A 244 16.65 12.30 -1.29
CA MET A 244 17.30 11.07 -0.81
C MET A 244 16.77 9.82 -1.52
N THR A 245 15.45 9.76 -1.72
CA THR A 245 14.81 8.66 -2.44
C THR A 245 15.33 8.54 -3.86
N VAL A 246 15.38 9.67 -4.60
CA VAL A 246 15.96 9.72 -5.95
C VAL A 246 17.42 9.27 -5.91
N ALA A 247 18.23 9.79 -4.99
CA ALA A 247 19.65 9.45 -4.91
C ALA A 247 19.91 7.95 -4.71
N PHE A 248 19.14 7.29 -3.83
CA PHE A 248 19.21 5.84 -3.65
C PHE A 248 18.82 5.10 -4.94
N CYS A 249 17.66 5.45 -5.51
CA CYS A 249 17.12 4.77 -6.69
C CYS A 249 18.04 4.91 -7.91
N GLU A 250 18.60 6.10 -8.13
CA GLU A 250 19.55 6.34 -9.21
C GLU A 250 20.84 5.54 -9.04
N THR A 251 21.39 5.48 -7.82
CA THR A 251 22.60 4.69 -7.52
C THR A 251 22.37 3.20 -7.82
N VAL A 252 21.21 2.67 -7.43
CA VAL A 252 20.81 1.28 -7.71
C VAL A 252 20.63 1.04 -9.22
N ARG A 253 19.95 1.96 -9.91
CA ARG A 253 19.69 1.92 -11.36
C ARG A 253 20.99 1.94 -12.17
N GLU A 254 21.93 2.80 -11.80
CA GLU A 254 23.24 2.92 -12.44
C GLU A 254 24.09 1.65 -12.27
N ALA A 255 23.90 0.91 -11.17
CA ALA A 255 24.52 -0.38 -10.94
C ALA A 255 23.86 -1.53 -11.73
N GLY A 256 22.77 -1.26 -12.46
CA GLY A 256 22.10 -2.22 -13.33
C GLY A 256 20.98 -3.02 -12.67
N TYR A 257 20.54 -2.62 -11.47
CA TYR A 257 19.41 -3.24 -10.78
C TYR A 257 18.14 -2.39 -10.91
N THR A 258 16.97 -3.00 -10.76
CA THR A 258 15.69 -2.30 -10.73
C THR A 258 15.47 -1.68 -9.34
N PRO A 259 15.48 -0.33 -9.20
CA PRO A 259 15.11 0.30 -7.94
C PRO A 259 13.60 0.27 -7.75
N MET A 260 13.16 0.22 -6.49
CA MET A 260 11.75 0.26 -6.14
C MET A 260 11.51 0.96 -4.80
N LEU A 261 10.35 1.58 -4.66
CA LEU A 261 9.92 2.27 -3.45
C LEU A 261 8.88 1.45 -2.71
N TYR A 262 9.12 1.18 -1.42
CA TYR A 262 8.09 0.64 -0.54
C TYR A 262 7.56 1.72 0.40
N CYS A 263 6.24 1.92 0.38
CA CYS A 263 5.52 2.87 1.23
C CYS A 263 4.07 2.43 1.45
N ASN A 264 3.48 2.90 2.54
CA ASN A 264 2.02 2.92 2.70
C ASN A 264 1.40 4.15 2.02
N ILE A 265 0.06 4.21 1.97
CA ILE A 265 -0.66 5.29 1.27
C ILE A 265 -0.31 6.68 1.82
N ARG A 266 -0.14 6.82 3.13
CA ARG A 266 0.15 8.10 3.77
C ARG A 266 1.51 8.62 3.31
N TRP A 267 2.53 7.75 3.28
CA TRP A 267 3.85 8.12 2.77
C TRP A 267 3.84 8.54 1.31
N PHE A 268 3.14 7.79 0.45
CA PHE A 268 3.03 8.17 -0.95
C PHE A 268 2.26 9.47 -1.17
N MET A 269 1.27 9.80 -0.32
CA MET A 269 0.47 11.02 -0.48
C MET A 269 1.08 12.25 0.21
N GLU A 270 1.80 12.08 1.33
CA GLU A 270 2.25 13.20 2.19
C GLU A 270 3.77 13.38 2.22
N GLU A 271 4.52 12.28 2.25
CA GLU A 271 5.94 12.32 2.62
C GLU A 271 6.87 12.41 1.41
N LEU A 272 6.35 12.18 0.21
CA LEU A 272 7.10 12.16 -1.04
C LEU A 272 6.43 13.01 -2.11
N ASP A 273 7.23 13.69 -2.93
CA ASP A 273 6.76 14.28 -4.17
C ASP A 273 6.75 13.21 -5.27
N LEU A 274 5.60 12.54 -5.42
CA LEU A 274 5.41 11.48 -6.41
C LEU A 274 5.65 11.92 -7.85
N THR A 275 5.53 13.22 -8.18
CA THR A 275 5.75 13.71 -9.55
C THR A 275 7.19 13.54 -10.00
N ARG A 276 8.12 13.40 -9.05
CA ARG A 276 9.54 13.13 -9.26
C ARG A 276 9.88 11.64 -9.24
N LEU A 277 8.92 10.77 -8.94
CA LEU A 277 9.12 9.34 -8.66
C LEU A 277 8.31 8.45 -9.60
N THR A 278 7.84 8.99 -10.73
CA THR A 278 7.02 8.24 -11.70
C THR A 278 7.81 7.17 -12.44
N GLU A 279 9.13 7.31 -12.56
CA GLU A 279 10.00 6.36 -13.27
C GLU A 279 10.41 5.15 -12.42
N TYR A 280 10.15 5.17 -11.11
CA TYR A 280 10.49 4.06 -10.21
C TYR A 280 9.27 3.19 -9.91
N ASP A 281 9.49 1.88 -9.89
CA ASP A 281 8.46 0.93 -9.51
C ASP A 281 8.07 1.11 -8.04
N LYS A 282 6.83 0.75 -7.72
CA LYS A 282 6.27 0.94 -6.37
C LYS A 282 5.75 -0.37 -5.82
N TRP A 283 6.13 -0.64 -4.58
CA TRP A 283 5.59 -1.69 -3.73
C TRP A 283 4.72 -1.04 -2.66
N PHE A 284 3.41 -1.13 -2.86
CA PHE A 284 2.42 -0.45 -2.04
C PHE A 284 1.95 -1.30 -0.87
N ALA A 285 1.93 -0.75 0.34
CA ALA A 285 1.40 -1.41 1.52
C ALA A 285 0.00 -0.90 1.89
N GLN A 286 -0.98 -1.81 1.90
CA GLN A 286 -2.32 -1.53 2.42
C GLN A 286 -3.06 -2.82 2.80
N TYR A 287 -3.41 -2.95 4.07
CA TYR A 287 -3.98 -4.17 4.63
C TYR A 287 -5.51 -4.16 4.70
N PHE A 288 -6.15 -3.74 3.61
CA PHE A 288 -7.61 -3.75 3.45
C PHE A 288 -8.05 -4.80 2.43
N ASN A 289 -9.36 -5.03 2.33
CA ASN A 289 -9.92 -6.02 1.41
C ASN A 289 -9.61 -5.68 -0.05
N ARG A 290 -9.59 -4.39 -0.40
CA ARG A 290 -9.21 -3.91 -1.72
C ARG A 290 -8.31 -2.69 -1.58
N PRO A 291 -7.27 -2.57 -2.42
CA PRO A 291 -6.45 -1.39 -2.42
C PRO A 291 -7.19 -0.22 -3.08
N PHE A 292 -6.92 1.00 -2.64
CA PHE A 292 -7.53 2.21 -3.18
C PHE A 292 -6.53 3.34 -3.46
N PHE A 293 -5.24 3.02 -3.46
CA PHE A 293 -4.22 3.95 -3.95
C PHE A 293 -4.44 4.18 -5.46
N PRO A 294 -4.56 5.45 -5.91
CA PRO A 294 -5.02 5.74 -7.27
C PRO A 294 -3.92 5.63 -8.34
N TYR A 295 -2.65 5.68 -7.94
CA TYR A 295 -1.51 5.75 -8.85
C TYR A 295 -0.93 4.37 -9.16
N GLU A 296 -0.16 4.24 -10.24
CA GLU A 296 0.47 2.98 -10.64
C GLU A 296 1.39 2.42 -9.53
N TYR A 297 1.39 1.10 -9.39
CA TYR A 297 2.31 0.33 -8.55
C TYR A 297 2.41 -1.10 -9.10
N GLN A 298 3.53 -1.77 -8.84
CA GLN A 298 3.87 -3.07 -9.44
C GLN A 298 3.77 -4.20 -8.42
N MET A 299 3.89 -3.89 -7.13
CA MET A 299 3.69 -4.84 -6.03
C MET A 299 2.72 -4.30 -5.00
N TRP A 300 1.95 -5.19 -4.38
CA TRP A 300 1.03 -4.88 -3.27
C TRP A 300 1.27 -5.82 -2.10
N GLN A 301 1.69 -5.27 -0.95
CA GLN A 301 1.65 -5.96 0.33
C GLN A 301 0.25 -5.83 0.92
N TYR A 302 -0.49 -6.93 0.86
CA TYR A 302 -1.92 -6.95 1.17
C TYR A 302 -2.23 -7.42 2.59
N THR A 303 -1.29 -8.09 3.25
CA THR A 303 -1.42 -8.47 4.65
C THR A 303 -0.08 -8.65 5.32
N ASN A 304 -0.03 -8.36 6.62
CA ASN A 304 1.07 -8.69 7.53
C ASN A 304 0.76 -9.86 8.48
N ASN A 305 -0.32 -10.59 8.20
CA ASN A 305 -0.83 -11.67 9.03
C ASN A 305 -1.15 -12.91 8.17
N GLY A 306 -0.39 -13.08 7.08
CA GLY A 306 -0.49 -14.26 6.23
C GLY A 306 0.11 -15.49 6.89
N ARG A 307 -0.09 -16.64 6.24
CA ARG A 307 0.50 -17.92 6.64
C ARG A 307 1.09 -18.59 5.41
N VAL A 308 2.35 -19.03 5.53
CA VAL A 308 3.06 -19.80 4.49
C VAL A 308 3.68 -21.01 5.17
N ASP A 309 3.52 -22.20 4.60
CA ASP A 309 4.17 -23.39 5.14
C ASP A 309 5.70 -23.22 5.15
N GLY A 310 6.34 -23.69 6.21
CA GLY A 310 7.76 -23.49 6.45
C GLY A 310 8.15 -22.23 7.22
N ILE A 311 7.21 -21.31 7.50
CA ILE A 311 7.43 -20.14 8.36
C ILE A 311 6.58 -20.25 9.62
N THR A 312 7.19 -20.07 10.79
CA THR A 312 6.46 -20.08 12.07
C THR A 312 5.94 -18.69 12.41
N GLY A 313 4.61 -18.54 12.45
CA GLY A 313 3.94 -17.28 12.80
C GLY A 313 3.46 -16.51 11.57
N PRO A 314 3.01 -15.26 11.76
CA PRO A 314 2.57 -14.42 10.66
C PRO A 314 3.72 -14.06 9.72
N VAL A 315 3.42 -13.95 8.43
CA VAL A 315 4.33 -13.46 7.40
C VAL A 315 3.62 -12.46 6.50
N ASP A 316 4.38 -11.49 6.00
CA ASP A 316 3.89 -10.50 5.07
C ASP A 316 3.72 -11.14 3.68
N LEU A 317 2.54 -10.93 3.07
CA LEU A 317 2.22 -11.50 1.76
C LEU A 317 2.06 -10.40 0.71
N ASN A 318 2.61 -10.71 -0.46
CA ASN A 318 2.69 -9.79 -1.58
C ASN A 318 2.10 -10.39 -2.85
N LEU A 319 1.46 -9.54 -3.64
CA LEU A 319 1.20 -9.80 -5.05
C LEU A 319 2.11 -8.91 -5.89
N SER A 320 2.91 -9.51 -6.76
CA SER A 320 3.52 -8.79 -7.88
C SER A 320 2.66 -8.91 -9.12
N PHE A 321 2.47 -7.81 -9.82
CA PHE A 321 1.79 -7.77 -11.11
C PHE A 321 2.78 -7.75 -12.29
N VAL A 322 4.08 -7.76 -11.98
CA VAL A 322 5.20 -7.82 -12.91
C VAL A 322 6.08 -9.03 -12.58
N ASP A 323 6.52 -9.77 -13.60
CA ASP A 323 7.47 -10.87 -13.44
C ASP A 323 8.90 -10.37 -13.69
N TYR A 324 9.61 -10.01 -12.62
CA TYR A 324 10.99 -9.53 -12.70
C TYR A 324 12.01 -10.64 -12.98
N GLY A 325 11.60 -11.92 -12.90
CA GLY A 325 12.50 -13.05 -13.11
C GLY A 325 12.78 -13.42 -14.57
N GLN A 326 12.17 -12.72 -15.55
CA GLN A 326 12.26 -13.07 -16.98
C GLN A 326 13.00 -12.06 -17.87
N ASP A 327 13.67 -11.08 -17.29
CA ASP A 327 14.40 -10.04 -18.04
C ASP A 327 15.85 -10.40 -18.40
#